data_AF-A0A8H7GWS6-F1
#
_entry.id   AF-A0A8H7GWS6-F1
#
_cell.length_a   1.000
_cell.length_b   1.000
_cell.length_c   1.000
_cell.angle_alpha   90.00
_cell.angle_beta   90.00
_cell.angle_gamma   90.00
#
_symmetry.space_group_name_H-M   'P 1'
#
loop_
_entity.id
_entity.type
_entity.pdbx_description
1 polymer ?
#
loop_
_entity_poly.entity_id
_entity_poly.type
_entity_poly.pdbx_seq_one_letter_code
_entity_poly.pdbx_strand_id
1 'polypeptide(L)'
;MTFIDENSFNSNAFVRSAEELHGLMLEAEKLQLKYVKLIYRTLLEAVEILGYFNLSHPAQHLLRYTVHMNLHLLSMHNTKGLPKVPRAKFVQVQSRHRRDLKLWRSIFQKCAGVPRAVKSIFRGQYNRAVRTIQSMAQHYFNKHIEILIDSTISLRRYLKFLIFHGLL
;
A
#
# COMPACT_ATOMS: atom_id res chain seq x y z
N MET A 1 61.73 5.20 2.25
CA MET A 1 60.68 5.58 1.27
C MET A 1 59.75 4.39 1.16
N THR A 2 58.72 4.35 2.02
CA THR A 2 57.77 3.25 2.13
C THR A 2 56.63 3.49 1.15
N PHE A 3 56.54 2.65 0.12
CA PHE A 3 55.38 2.60 -0.77
C PHE A 3 54.21 2.04 0.04
N ILE A 4 53.30 2.93 0.46
CA ILE A 4 52.01 2.54 1.02
C ILE A 4 51.18 2.07 -0.16
N ASP A 5 50.86 0.78 -0.17
CA ASP A 5 50.01 0.15 -1.18
C ASP A 5 48.55 0.55 -0.93
N GLU A 6 48.17 1.73 -1.43
CA GLU A 6 46.80 2.29 -1.34
C GLU A 6 45.76 1.49 -2.14
N ASN A 7 46.15 0.39 -2.78
CA ASN A 7 45.30 -0.44 -3.63
C ASN A 7 44.81 -1.75 -2.97
N SER A 8 44.89 -1.88 -1.64
CA SER A 8 44.10 -2.91 -0.93
C SER A 8 42.62 -2.52 -0.85
N PHE A 9 42.02 -2.30 -2.03
CA PHE A 9 40.58 -2.21 -2.21
C PHE A 9 39.97 -3.45 -1.58
N ASN A 10 39.18 -3.25 -0.52
CA ASN A 10 38.61 -4.32 0.29
C ASN A 10 37.57 -5.10 -0.54
N SER A 11 38.04 -6.01 -1.39
CA SER A 11 37.24 -6.83 -2.30
C SER A 11 36.12 -7.59 -1.57
N ASN A 12 36.35 -7.94 -0.30
CA ASN A 12 35.36 -8.56 0.57
C ASN A 12 34.17 -7.64 0.89
N ALA A 13 34.38 -6.32 1.02
CA ALA A 13 33.29 -5.38 1.25
C ALA A 13 32.43 -5.21 -0.02
N PHE A 14 33.05 -5.21 -1.19
CA PHE A 14 32.34 -5.12 -2.47
C PHE A 14 31.51 -6.38 -2.76
N VAL A 15 32.08 -7.57 -2.57
CA VAL A 15 31.37 -8.85 -2.77
C VAL A 15 30.17 -8.98 -1.83
N ARG A 16 30.32 -8.64 -0.55
CA ARG A 16 29.20 -8.64 0.42
C ARG A 16 28.08 -7.70 0.00
N SER A 17 28.41 -6.50 -0.48
CA SER A 17 27.40 -5.54 -0.96
C SER A 17 26.64 -6.06 -2.20
N ALA A 18 27.32 -6.79 -3.09
CA ALA A 18 26.69 -7.37 -4.28
C ALA A 18 25.74 -8.53 -3.93
N GLU A 19 26.12 -9.41 -3.00
CA GLU A 19 25.26 -10.51 -2.51
C GLU A 19 24.02 -9.97 -1.78
N GLU A 20 24.19 -8.96 -0.93
CA GLU A 20 23.08 -8.26 -0.26
C GLU A 20 22.12 -7.64 -1.28
N LEU A 21 22.65 -6.96 -2.30
CA LEU A 21 21.85 -6.36 -3.36
C LEU A 21 21.09 -7.39 -4.18
N HIS A 22 21.72 -8.53 -4.51
CA HIS A 22 21.05 -9.63 -5.21
C HIS A 22 19.92 -10.24 -4.37
N GLY A 23 20.14 -10.43 -3.07
CA GLY A 23 19.11 -10.90 -2.14
C GLY A 23 17.89 -9.96 -2.08
N LEU A 24 18.13 -8.65 -2.00
CA LEU A 24 17.08 -7.63 -2.00
C LEU A 24 16.30 -7.59 -3.33
N MET A 25 16.98 -7.78 -4.47
CA MET A 25 16.33 -7.86 -5.78
C MET A 25 15.38 -9.06 -5.87
N LEU A 26 15.84 -10.24 -5.47
CA LEU A 26 15.01 -11.46 -5.46
C LEU A 26 13.80 -11.31 -4.52
N GLU A 27 13.97 -10.63 -3.38
CA GLU A 27 12.85 -10.36 -2.47
C GLU A 27 11.83 -9.40 -3.11
N ALA A 28 12.29 -8.34 -3.77
CA ALA A 28 11.43 -7.39 -4.46
C ALA A 28 10.59 -8.06 -5.57
N GLU A 29 11.20 -8.96 -6.35
CA GLU A 29 10.51 -9.73 -7.39
C GLU A 29 9.43 -10.66 -6.82
N LYS A 30 9.73 -11.34 -5.70
CA LYS A 30 8.74 -12.19 -5.00
C LYS A 30 7.55 -11.37 -4.50
N LEU A 31 7.79 -10.17 -3.96
CA LEU A 31 6.73 -9.27 -3.52
C LEU A 31 5.87 -8.79 -4.69
N GLN A 32 6.49 -8.45 -5.82
CA GLN A 32 5.78 -8.06 -7.04
C GLN A 32 4.89 -9.18 -7.57
N LEU A 33 5.42 -10.41 -7.67
CA LEU A 33 4.64 -11.56 -8.12
C LEU A 33 3.46 -11.86 -7.19
N LYS A 34 3.68 -11.78 -5.86
CA LYS A 34 2.62 -11.94 -4.87
C LYS A 34 1.52 -10.89 -5.04
N TYR A 35 1.90 -9.65 -5.33
CA TYR A 35 0.96 -8.56 -5.55
C TYR A 35 0.15 -8.73 -6.85
N VAL A 36 0.80 -9.12 -7.95
CA VAL A 36 0.13 -9.42 -9.22
C VAL A 36 -0.89 -10.55 -9.05
N LYS A 37 -0.52 -11.63 -8.37
CA LYS A 37 -1.43 -12.75 -8.05
C LYS A 37 -2.65 -12.28 -7.24
N LEU A 38 -2.44 -11.39 -6.27
CA LEU A 38 -3.52 -10.80 -5.46
C LEU A 38 -4.49 -9.96 -6.32
N ILE A 39 -3.98 -9.11 -7.22
CA ILE A 39 -4.82 -8.32 -8.13
C ILE A 39 -5.63 -9.26 -9.02
N TYR A 40 -4.96 -10.20 -9.68
CA TYR A 40 -5.61 -11.13 -10.60
C TYR A 40 -6.74 -11.89 -9.93
N ARG A 41 -6.49 -12.46 -8.74
CA ARG A 41 -7.52 -13.14 -7.95
C ARG A 41 -8.67 -12.21 -7.58
N THR A 42 -8.37 -10.98 -7.17
CA THR A 42 -9.43 -10.02 -6.79
C THR A 42 -10.27 -9.61 -8.00
N LEU A 43 -9.67 -9.50 -9.19
CA LEU A 43 -10.39 -9.21 -10.44
C LEU A 43 -11.30 -10.38 -10.82
N LEU A 44 -10.80 -11.62 -10.78
CA LEU A 44 -11.63 -12.80 -11.04
C LEU A 44 -12.82 -12.87 -10.08
N GLU A 45 -12.57 -12.76 -8.78
CA GLU A 45 -13.63 -12.75 -7.76
C GLU A 45 -14.64 -11.60 -8.02
N ALA A 46 -14.17 -10.43 -8.46
CA ALA A 46 -15.05 -9.32 -8.79
C ALA A 46 -15.91 -9.63 -10.02
N VAL A 47 -15.33 -10.19 -11.09
CA VAL A 47 -16.08 -10.59 -12.30
C VAL A 47 -17.16 -11.61 -11.95
N GLU A 48 -16.83 -12.63 -11.15
CA GLU A 48 -17.79 -13.64 -10.70
C GLU A 48 -18.95 -13.01 -9.90
N ILE A 49 -18.65 -12.17 -8.91
CA ILE A 49 -19.67 -11.50 -8.10
C ILE A 49 -20.53 -10.57 -8.95
N LEU A 50 -19.92 -9.78 -9.83
CA LEU A 50 -20.63 -8.83 -10.70
C LEU A 50 -21.46 -9.54 -11.78
N GLY A 51 -21.05 -10.74 -12.22
CA GLY A 51 -21.82 -11.56 -13.16
C GLY A 51 -22.99 -12.29 -12.49
N TYR A 52 -22.79 -12.79 -11.26
CA TYR A 52 -23.78 -13.61 -10.57
C TYR A 52 -24.96 -12.80 -10.01
N PHE A 53 -24.74 -11.59 -9.49
CA PHE A 53 -25.80 -10.79 -8.84
C PHE A 53 -26.47 -9.80 -9.79
N ASN A 54 -27.75 -10.06 -10.09
CA ASN A 54 -28.56 -9.38 -11.11
C ASN A 54 -29.31 -8.11 -10.62
N LEU A 55 -28.94 -7.53 -9.48
CA LEU A 55 -29.54 -6.28 -8.95
C LEU A 55 -31.01 -6.38 -8.52
N SER A 56 -31.56 -7.58 -8.36
CA SER A 56 -32.96 -7.76 -7.95
C SER A 56 -33.25 -7.33 -6.49
N HIS A 57 -32.22 -7.10 -5.68
CA HIS A 57 -32.35 -6.80 -4.26
C HIS A 57 -31.39 -5.67 -3.82
N PRO A 58 -31.81 -4.69 -2.99
CA PRO A 58 -30.96 -3.57 -2.55
C PRO A 58 -29.60 -3.99 -1.95
N ALA A 59 -29.57 -5.08 -1.19
CA ALA A 59 -28.34 -5.66 -0.66
C ALA A 59 -27.32 -6.06 -1.75
N GLN A 60 -27.78 -6.50 -2.92
CA GLN A 60 -26.91 -6.82 -4.05
C GLN A 60 -26.30 -5.56 -4.67
N HIS A 61 -27.04 -4.44 -4.73
CA HIS A 61 -26.49 -3.14 -5.15
C HIS A 61 -25.34 -2.72 -4.22
N LEU A 62 -25.56 -2.79 -2.90
CA LEU A 62 -24.53 -2.45 -1.91
C LEU A 62 -23.30 -3.36 -2.00
N LEU A 63 -23.51 -4.65 -2.25
CA LEU A 63 -22.42 -5.58 -2.53
C LEU A 63 -21.62 -5.15 -3.76
N ARG A 64 -22.28 -4.87 -4.88
CA ARG A 64 -21.59 -4.44 -6.11
C ARG A 64 -20.86 -3.11 -5.92
N TYR A 65 -21.44 -2.13 -5.22
CA TYR A 65 -20.74 -0.89 -4.88
C TYR A 65 -19.48 -1.14 -4.05
N THR A 66 -19.54 -2.09 -3.11
CA THR A 66 -18.38 -2.49 -2.31
C THR A 66 -17.30 -3.16 -3.18
N VAL A 67 -17.70 -4.01 -4.13
CA VAL A 67 -16.77 -4.61 -5.12
C VAL A 67 -16.12 -3.55 -6.00
N HIS A 68 -16.90 -2.62 -6.57
CA HIS A 68 -16.36 -1.52 -7.35
C HIS A 68 -15.39 -0.66 -6.54
N MET A 69 -15.67 -0.42 -5.26
CA MET A 69 -14.74 0.29 -4.38
C MET A 69 -13.43 -0.47 -4.19
N ASN A 70 -13.46 -1.81 -4.01
CA ASN A 70 -12.24 -2.61 -3.96
C ASN A 70 -11.42 -2.51 -5.26
N LEU A 71 -12.08 -2.57 -6.42
CA LEU A 71 -11.42 -2.40 -7.72
C LEU A 71 -10.81 -1.01 -7.85
N HIS A 72 -11.53 0.03 -7.43
CA HIS A 72 -11.03 1.39 -7.45
C HIS A 72 -9.82 1.56 -6.51
N LEU A 73 -9.88 1.03 -5.29
CA LEU A 73 -8.75 1.03 -4.34
C LEU A 73 -7.53 0.28 -4.91
N LEU A 74 -7.74 -0.86 -5.57
CA LEU A 74 -6.65 -1.58 -6.25
C LEU A 74 -6.03 -0.74 -7.37
N SER A 75 -6.86 -0.04 -8.16
CA SER A 75 -6.37 0.84 -9.24
C SER A 75 -5.49 1.99 -8.73
N MET A 76 -5.56 2.32 -7.44
CA MET A 76 -4.72 3.35 -6.80
C MET A 76 -3.31 2.86 -6.43
N HIS A 77 -2.97 1.62 -6.74
CA HIS A 77 -1.64 1.09 -6.52
C HIS A 77 -0.89 0.97 -7.86
N ASN A 78 0.43 0.97 -7.81
CA ASN A 78 1.29 0.67 -8.95
C ASN A 78 1.56 -0.85 -9.05
N THR A 79 2.35 -1.26 -10.05
CA THR A 79 2.72 -2.67 -10.27
C THR A 79 3.51 -3.29 -9.11
N LYS A 80 4.09 -2.48 -8.22
CA LYS A 80 4.81 -2.90 -7.01
C LYS A 80 3.91 -2.97 -5.77
N GLY A 81 2.61 -2.71 -5.92
CA GLY A 81 1.68 -2.67 -4.79
C GLY A 81 1.82 -1.46 -3.89
N LEU A 82 2.50 -0.41 -4.35
CA LEU A 82 2.62 0.85 -3.62
C LEU A 82 1.51 1.82 -4.07
N PRO A 83 0.94 2.62 -3.16
CA PRO A 83 0.00 3.67 -3.53
C PRO A 83 0.61 4.65 -4.54
N LYS A 84 -0.09 4.91 -5.66
CA LYS A 84 0.33 5.84 -6.73
C LYS A 84 -0.24 7.25 -6.57
N VAL A 85 -1.19 7.44 -5.66
CA VAL A 85 -1.95 8.68 -5.52
C VAL A 85 -1.13 9.71 -4.71
N PRO A 86 -1.15 11.01 -5.04
CA PRO A 86 -0.53 12.02 -4.18
C PRO A 86 -1.17 12.02 -2.78
N ARG A 87 -0.37 12.18 -1.72
CA ARG A 87 -0.85 12.14 -0.31
C ARG A 87 -2.07 13.04 -0.06
N ALA A 88 -2.04 14.28 -0.58
CA ALA A 88 -3.14 15.23 -0.43
C ALA A 88 -4.46 14.70 -1.02
N LYS A 89 -4.41 14.10 -2.20
CA LYS A 89 -5.57 13.46 -2.86
C LYS A 89 -6.00 12.20 -2.10
N PHE A 90 -5.04 11.43 -1.57
CA PHE A 90 -5.34 10.23 -0.80
C PHE A 90 -6.14 10.52 0.47
N VAL A 91 -5.84 11.56 1.24
CA VAL A 91 -6.58 11.90 2.46
C VAL A 91 -8.07 12.15 2.16
N GLN A 92 -8.35 12.89 1.07
CA GLN A 92 -9.71 13.18 0.63
C GLN A 92 -10.46 11.90 0.22
N VAL A 93 -9.82 11.09 -0.64
CA VAL A 93 -10.34 9.80 -1.11
C VAL A 93 -10.61 8.86 0.06
N GLN A 94 -9.65 8.73 0.99
CA GLN A 94 -9.75 7.89 2.17
C GLN A 94 -10.93 8.30 3.04
N SER A 95 -11.08 9.59 3.34
CA SER A 95 -12.17 10.10 4.17
C SER A 95 -13.54 9.81 3.54
N ARG A 96 -13.66 10.04 2.23
CA ARG A 96 -14.86 9.73 1.45
C ARG A 96 -15.18 8.23 1.49
N HIS A 97 -14.24 7.37 1.11
CA HIS A 97 -14.47 5.92 1.07
C HIS A 97 -14.78 5.32 2.45
N ARG A 98 -14.14 5.80 3.52
CA ARG A 98 -14.49 5.37 4.89
C ARG A 98 -15.93 5.73 5.26
N ARG A 99 -16.38 6.92 4.86
CA ARG A 99 -17.77 7.37 5.09
C ARG A 99 -18.74 6.51 4.30
N ASP A 100 -18.48 6.32 3.01
CA ASP A 100 -19.30 5.52 2.11
C ASP A 100 -19.43 4.07 2.60
N LEU A 101 -18.31 3.43 2.99
CA LEU A 101 -18.32 2.07 3.55
C LEU A 101 -19.17 1.99 4.82
N LYS A 102 -19.00 2.93 5.77
CA LYS A 102 -19.80 2.96 7.01
C LYS A 102 -21.29 3.10 6.71
N LEU A 103 -21.64 3.99 5.79
CA LEU A 103 -23.01 4.18 5.34
C LEU A 103 -23.58 2.90 4.70
N TRP A 104 -22.87 2.32 3.74
CA TRP A 104 -23.31 1.10 3.05
C TRP A 104 -23.47 -0.07 4.00
N ARG A 105 -22.58 -0.24 4.98
CA ARG A 105 -22.73 -1.25 6.02
C ARG A 105 -23.99 -1.05 6.85
N SER A 106 -24.28 0.20 7.24
CA SER A 106 -25.50 0.53 7.99
C SER A 106 -26.77 0.22 7.19
N ILE A 107 -26.80 0.58 5.90
CA ILE A 107 -27.93 0.28 5.02
C ILE A 107 -28.07 -1.23 4.83
N PHE A 108 -26.96 -1.94 4.58
CA PHE A 108 -26.96 -3.39 4.37
C PHE A 108 -27.50 -4.15 5.59
N GLN A 109 -27.18 -3.70 6.80
CA GLN A 109 -27.69 -4.30 8.04
C GLN A 109 -29.21 -4.14 8.21
N LYS A 110 -29.82 -3.13 7.57
CA LYS A 110 -31.26 -2.89 7.59
C LYS A 110 -32.02 -3.65 6.50
N CYS A 111 -31.32 -4.25 5.53
CA CYS A 111 -31.97 -5.05 4.49
C CYS A 111 -32.52 -6.36 5.08
N ALA A 112 -33.85 -6.54 5.03
CA ALA A 112 -34.50 -7.80 5.35
C ALA A 112 -34.27 -8.86 4.25
N GLY A 113 -34.47 -10.13 4.59
CA GLY A 113 -34.48 -11.22 3.58
C GLY A 113 -33.14 -11.55 2.89
N VAL A 114 -32.02 -10.93 3.28
CA VAL A 114 -30.73 -11.14 2.60
C VAL A 114 -30.22 -12.58 2.83
N PRO A 115 -29.94 -13.36 1.75
CA PRO A 115 -29.39 -14.71 1.89
C PRO A 115 -28.05 -14.73 2.63
N ARG A 116 -27.78 -15.79 3.40
CA ARG A 116 -26.52 -15.93 4.19
C ARG A 116 -25.26 -15.81 3.32
N ALA A 117 -25.29 -16.36 2.10
CA ALA A 117 -24.19 -16.26 1.15
C ALA A 117 -23.86 -14.79 0.81
N VAL A 118 -24.88 -13.98 0.50
CA VAL A 118 -24.72 -12.55 0.18
C VAL A 118 -24.16 -11.78 1.38
N LYS A 119 -24.61 -12.07 2.61
CA LYS A 119 -24.06 -11.47 3.83
C LYS A 119 -22.58 -11.80 4.02
N SER A 120 -22.19 -13.05 3.78
CA SER A 120 -20.80 -13.51 3.89
C SER A 120 -19.90 -12.78 2.88
N ILE A 121 -20.32 -12.75 1.60
CA ILE A 121 -19.58 -12.09 0.53
C ILE A 121 -19.46 -10.58 0.81
N PHE A 122 -20.55 -9.91 1.18
CA PHE A 122 -20.53 -8.49 1.55
C PHE A 122 -19.55 -8.21 2.69
N ARG A 123 -19.56 -9.03 3.76
CA ARG A 123 -18.62 -8.88 4.88
C ARG A 123 -17.17 -9.05 4.42
N GLY A 124 -16.91 -10.02 3.55
CA GLY A 124 -15.58 -10.24 2.96
C GLY A 124 -15.09 -9.04 2.16
N GLN A 125 -15.92 -8.53 1.24
CA GLN A 125 -15.60 -7.37 0.40
C GLN A 125 -15.44 -6.09 1.22
N TYR A 126 -16.31 -5.86 2.22
CA TYR A 126 -16.21 -4.73 3.15
C TYR A 126 -14.89 -4.76 3.94
N ASN A 127 -14.56 -5.90 4.54
CA ASN A 127 -13.33 -6.05 5.32
C ASN A 127 -12.08 -5.85 4.46
N ARG A 128 -12.10 -6.33 3.21
CA ARG A 128 -11.02 -6.10 2.25
C ARG A 128 -10.83 -4.61 1.99
N ALA A 129 -11.90 -3.88 1.68
CA ALA A 129 -11.84 -2.44 1.41
C ALA A 129 -11.28 -1.66 2.60
N VAL A 130 -11.76 -1.96 3.82
CA VAL A 130 -11.27 -1.33 5.05
C VAL A 130 -9.78 -1.58 5.26
N ARG A 131 -9.31 -2.83 5.10
CA ARG A 131 -7.89 -3.18 5.25
C ARG A 131 -7.02 -2.50 4.20
N THR A 132 -7.46 -2.44 2.94
CA THR A 132 -6.72 -1.73 1.88
C THR A 132 -6.59 -0.24 2.21
N ILE A 133 -7.67 0.42 2.63
CA ILE A 133 -7.62 1.82 3.05
C ILE A 133 -6.68 2.02 4.24
N GLN A 134 -6.68 1.11 5.22
CA GLN A 134 -5.77 1.16 6.37
C GLN A 134 -4.31 0.98 5.96
N SER A 135 -4.01 0.01 5.09
CA SER A 135 -2.67 -0.26 4.59
C SER A 135 -2.11 0.94 3.82
N MET A 136 -2.91 1.56 2.94
CA MET A 136 -2.49 2.78 2.24
C MET A 136 -2.21 3.92 3.23
N ALA A 137 -3.04 4.09 4.26
CA ALA A 137 -2.83 5.13 5.27
C ALA A 137 -1.54 4.90 6.07
N GLN A 138 -1.26 3.66 6.45
CA GLN A 138 -0.01 3.29 7.12
C GLN A 138 1.20 3.60 6.25
N HIS A 139 1.13 3.31 4.95
CA HIS A 139 2.21 3.63 4.02
C HIS A 139 2.54 5.13 3.99
N TYR A 140 1.53 6.02 3.88
CA TYR A 140 1.79 7.46 3.91
C TYR A 140 2.28 7.98 5.27
N PHE A 141 1.85 7.34 6.37
CA PHE A 141 2.33 7.68 7.70
C PHE A 141 3.82 7.35 7.85
N ASN A 142 4.23 6.13 7.44
CA ASN A 142 5.63 5.70 7.48
C ASN A 142 6.52 6.59 6.59
N LYS A 143 6.08 6.86 5.35
CA LYS A 143 6.83 7.72 4.42
C LYS A 143 7.02 9.14 4.97
N HIS A 144 6.07 9.65 5.74
CA HIS A 144 6.21 10.96 6.38
C HIS A 144 7.25 10.94 7.50
N ILE A 145 7.28 9.88 8.30
CA ILE A 145 8.29 9.72 9.36
C ILE A 145 9.70 9.63 8.76
N GLU A 146 9.88 8.87 7.68
CA GLU A 146 11.17 8.77 6.96
C GLU A 146 11.67 10.16 6.52
N ILE A 147 10.81 10.96 5.88
CA ILE A 147 11.16 12.32 5.44
C ILE A 147 11.58 13.21 6.63
N LEU A 148 10.88 13.12 7.76
CA LEU A 148 11.22 13.89 8.97
C LEU A 148 12.57 13.47 9.55
N ILE A 149 12.86 12.16 9.58
CA ILE A 149 14.14 11.62 10.05
C ILE A 149 15.27 12.11 9.13
N ASP A 150 15.12 11.98 7.82
CA ASP A 150 16.13 12.40 6.84
C ASP A 150 16.42 13.90 6.91
N SER A 151 15.37 14.72 7.08
CA SER A 151 15.49 16.16 7.27
C SER A 151 16.26 16.50 8.55
N THR A 152 15.99 15.78 9.64
CA THR A 152 16.66 15.96 10.94
C THR A 152 18.14 15.57 10.87
N ILE A 153 18.46 14.46 10.20
CA ILE A 153 19.85 14.02 9.98
C ILE A 153 20.61 15.04 9.12
N SER A 154 19.97 15.55 8.06
CA SER A 154 20.56 16.54 7.16
C SER A 154 20.86 17.86 7.89
N LEU A 155 19.90 18.36 8.68
CA LEU A 155 20.11 19.54 9.53
C LEU A 155 21.24 19.33 10.53
N ARG A 156 21.30 18.17 11.18
CA ARG A 156 22.39 17.85 12.13
C ARG A 156 23.76 17.82 11.44
N ARG A 157 23.85 17.26 10.23
CA ARG A 157 25.10 17.25 9.45
C ARG A 157 25.52 18.67 9.05
N TYR A 158 24.58 19.49 8.62
CA TYR A 158 24.82 20.88 8.27
C TYR A 158 25.30 21.71 9.47
N LEU A 159 24.65 21.57 10.63
CA LEU A 159 25.07 22.25 11.86
C LEU A 159 26.48 21.83 12.29
N LYS A 160 26.80 20.53 12.23
CA LYS A 160 28.16 20.03 12.52
C LYS A 160 29.20 20.64 11.59
N PHE A 161 28.88 20.77 10.30
CA PHE A 161 29.75 21.40 9.32
C PHE A 161 30.02 22.87 9.66
N LEU A 162 28.98 23.65 9.98
CA LEU A 162 29.14 25.06 10.35
C LEU A 162 30.01 25.26 11.59
N ILE A 163 29.79 24.45 12.63
CA ILE A 163 30.58 24.47 13.87
C ILE A 163 32.05 24.13 13.57
N PHE A 164 32.30 23.10 12.76
CA PHE A 164 33.66 22.66 12.42
C PHE A 164 34.46 23.75 11.68
N HIS A 165 33.79 24.58 10.88
CA HIS A 165 34.41 25.66 10.12
C HIS A 165 34.41 27.02 10.83
N GLY A 166 33.97 27.10 12.10
CA GLY A 166 33.93 28.36 12.85
C GLY A 166 32.97 29.41 12.26
N LEU A 167 31.95 28.95 11.52
CA LEU A 167 30.89 29.81 10.96
C LEU A 167 29.76 30.08 11.97
N LEU A 168 29.83 29.44 13.14
CA LEU A 168 28.94 29.51 14.29
C LEU A 168 29.80 29.55 15.56
#